data_AF-A0AA38IXD3-F1
#
_entry.id   AF-A0AA38IXD3-F1
#
_cell.length_a   1.000
_cell.length_b   1.000
_cell.length_c   1.000
_cell.angle_alpha   90.00
_cell.angle_beta   90.00
_cell.angle_gamma   90.00
#
_symmetry.space_group_name_H-M   'P 1'
#
loop_
_entity.id
_entity.type
_entity.pdbx_description
1 polymer ?
#
loop_
_entity_poly.entity_id
_entity_poly.type
_entity_poly.pdbx_seq_one_letter_code
_entity_poly.pdbx_strand_id
1 'polypeptide(L)'
;MCGGGTRRQATIKEVMGHWDIPGYLKEIIADYFTKRHITGSYGQKIGISCEVPQGSIIGPLIWNIVYDSILQLNMGPNSTIIAYADDLVLIVADKEMNKVEREVNCRNPKL
;
A
#
# COMPACT_ATOMS: atom_id res chain seq x y z
N MET A 1 -7.81 12.79 23.29
CA MET A 1 -8.68 12.37 22.19
C MET A 1 -8.21 13.06 20.92
N CYS A 2 -7.79 12.27 19.92
CA CYS A 2 -7.76 12.56 18.48
C CYS A 2 -7.38 11.22 17.84
N GLY A 3 -8.28 10.24 17.96
CA GLY A 3 -8.20 8.96 17.27
C GLY A 3 -8.61 9.19 15.82
N GLY A 4 -7.70 9.73 15.02
CA GLY A 4 -7.87 9.86 13.58
C GLY A 4 -7.04 8.79 12.89
N GLY A 5 -7.46 7.53 12.98
CA GLY A 5 -6.94 6.51 12.07
C GLY A 5 -7.35 6.89 10.66
N THR A 6 -6.40 7.37 9.86
CA THR A 6 -6.62 7.68 8.45
C THR A 6 -7.10 6.41 7.73
N ARG A 7 -8.03 6.56 6.78
CA ARG A 7 -8.69 5.47 6.01
C ARG A 7 -7.70 4.40 5.48
N ARG A 8 -6.44 4.80 5.24
CA ARG A 8 -5.33 3.96 4.76
C ARG A 8 -4.68 3.07 5.84
N GLN A 9 -4.70 3.46 7.12
CA GLN A 9 -4.19 2.61 8.21
C GLN A 9 -5.09 1.39 8.47
N ALA A 10 -6.39 1.53 8.20
CA ALA A 10 -7.33 0.41 8.26
C ALA A 10 -6.99 -0.65 7.18
N THR A 11 -6.65 -0.21 5.96
CA THR A 11 -6.25 -1.09 4.86
C THR A 11 -4.99 -1.90 5.18
N ILE A 12 -3.98 -1.30 5.82
CA ILE A 12 -2.76 -2.03 6.21
C ILE A 12 -3.09 -3.14 7.22
N LYS A 13 -3.96 -2.88 8.20
CA LYS A 13 -4.38 -3.90 9.17
C LYS A 13 -5.17 -5.04 8.52
N GLU A 14 -6.00 -4.72 7.53
CA GLU A 14 -6.75 -5.71 6.76
C GLU A 14 -5.81 -6.62 5.95
N VAL A 15 -4.89 -6.03 5.16
CA VAL A 15 -3.89 -6.76 4.38
C VAL A 15 -3.04 -7.65 5.28
N MET A 16 -2.56 -7.14 6.42
CA MET A 16 -1.80 -7.91 7.40
C MET A 16 -2.61 -9.00 8.10
N GLY A 17 -3.94 -8.91 8.10
CA GLY A 17 -4.84 -9.95 8.60
C GLY A 17 -4.66 -11.27 7.85
N HIS A 18 -4.43 -11.19 6.55
CA HIS A 18 -4.27 -12.35 5.66
C HIS A 18 -2.90 -13.04 5.75
N TRP A 19 -1.92 -12.42 6.40
CA TRP A 19 -0.57 -12.96 6.50
C TRP A 19 -0.39 -13.80 7.76
N ASP A 20 0.31 -14.93 7.62
CA ASP A 20 0.67 -15.82 8.72
C ASP A 20 1.86 -15.25 9.52
N ILE A 21 1.58 -14.21 10.30
CA ILE A 21 2.56 -13.50 11.14
C ILE A 21 2.07 -13.58 12.59
N PRO A 22 2.97 -13.82 13.57
CA PRO A 22 2.64 -13.75 14.99
C PRO A 22 1.90 -12.46 15.37
N GLY A 23 0.85 -12.59 16.20
CA GLY A 23 -0.01 -11.47 16.58
C GLY A 23 0.74 -10.29 17.20
N TYR A 24 1.77 -10.55 18.01
CA TYR A 24 2.59 -9.50 18.63
C TYR A 24 3.32 -8.61 17.59
N LEU A 25 3.72 -9.17 16.44
CA LEU A 25 4.35 -8.37 15.37
C LEU A 25 3.31 -7.50 14.66
N LYS A 26 2.08 -7.99 14.48
CA LYS A 26 0.97 -7.19 13.95
C LYS A 26 0.66 -6.02 14.88
N GLU A 27 0.72 -6.23 16.19
CA GLU A 27 0.56 -5.17 17.19
C GLU A 27 1.71 -4.15 17.16
N ILE A 28 2.97 -4.59 17.08
CA ILE A 28 4.13 -3.68 16.96
C ILE A 28 4.01 -2.79 15.71
N ILE A 29 3.63 -3.38 14.56
CA ILE A 29 3.45 -2.63 13.31
C ILE A 29 2.25 -1.69 13.40
N ALA A 30 1.16 -2.11 14.05
CA ALA A 30 0.02 -1.23 14.30
C ALA A 30 0.41 -0.04 15.19
N ASP A 31 1.18 -0.28 16.26
CA ASP A 31 1.63 0.74 17.19
C ASP A 31 2.59 1.74 16.54
N TYR A 32 3.46 1.28 15.62
CA TYR A 32 4.34 2.12 14.82
C TYR A 32 3.61 3.28 14.12
N PHE A 33 2.36 3.05 13.70
CA PHE A 33 1.55 4.06 13.03
C PHE A 33 0.83 5.02 13.98
N THR A 34 0.81 4.74 15.28
CA THR A 34 0.09 5.54 16.28
C THR A 34 1.00 6.56 16.96
N LYS A 35 0.41 7.66 17.45
CA LYS A 35 1.06 8.65 18.34
C LYS A 35 2.40 9.22 17.85
N ARG A 36 2.63 9.21 16.53
CA ARG A 36 3.85 9.75 15.92
C ARG A 36 3.85 11.28 15.99
N HIS A 37 5.00 11.83 16.32
CA HIS A 37 5.23 13.27 16.36
C HIS A 37 6.61 13.60 15.80
N ILE A 38 6.71 14.74 15.11
CA ILE A 38 7.99 15.36 14.75
C ILE A 38 8.31 16.37 15.83
N THR A 39 9.54 16.33 16.35
CA THR A 39 10.08 17.41 17.18
C THR A 39 10.75 18.42 16.27
N GLY A 40 10.18 19.62 16.18
CA GLY A 40 10.76 20.73 15.43
C GLY A 40 12.00 21.30 16.12
N SER A 41 12.72 22.18 15.42
CA SER A 41 13.99 22.75 15.87
C SER A 41 13.92 23.51 17.20
N TYR A 42 12.73 23.92 17.63
CA TYR A 42 12.49 24.63 18.89
C TYR A 42 11.75 23.77 19.93
N GLY A 43 11.77 22.44 19.76
CA GLY A 43 11.15 21.50 20.69
C GLY A 43 9.64 21.34 20.53
N GLN A 44 9.01 22.00 19.54
CA GLN A 44 7.59 21.82 19.29
C GLN A 44 7.30 20.39 18.81
N LYS A 45 6.29 19.73 19.39
CA LYS A 45 5.83 18.41 18.93
C LYS A 45 4.66 18.59 17.97
N ILE A 46 4.86 18.23 16.72
CA ILE A 46 3.83 18.26 15.67
C ILE A 46 3.36 16.83 15.45
N GLY A 47 2.08 16.56 15.72
CA GLY A 47 1.49 15.25 15.47
C GLY A 47 1.47 14.92 13.98
N ILE A 48 1.88 13.70 13.63
CA ILE A 48 1.89 13.22 12.24
C ILE A 48 0.71 12.31 12.00
N SER A 49 -0.15 12.69 11.07
CA SER A 49 -1.18 11.82 10.49
C SER A 49 -0.79 11.25 9.12
N CYS A 50 0.29 11.76 8.52
CA CYS A 50 0.84 11.28 7.25
C CYS A 50 1.33 9.84 7.35
N GLU A 51 1.56 9.20 6.21
CA GLU A 51 1.96 7.79 6.09
C GLU A 51 3.37 7.53 6.65
N VAL A 52 4.00 6.44 6.25
CA VAL A 52 5.30 6.05 6.77
C VAL A 52 6.34 7.18 6.55
N PRO A 53 7.14 7.59 7.57
CA PRO A 53 8.15 8.63 7.40
C PRO A 53 9.20 8.20 6.37
N GLN A 54 9.60 9.14 5.52
CA GLN A 54 10.72 8.95 4.59
C GLN A 54 12.01 8.68 5.38
N GLY A 55 12.74 7.63 5.01
CA GLY A 55 13.91 7.17 5.76
C GLY A 55 13.61 6.19 6.89
N SER A 56 12.35 5.76 7.04
CA SER A 56 12.04 4.64 7.94
C SER A 56 12.58 3.31 7.39
N ILE A 57 13.10 2.48 8.29
CA ILE A 57 13.57 1.13 7.97
C ILE A 57 12.39 0.22 7.60
N ILE A 58 11.23 0.42 8.23
CA ILE A 58 10.05 -0.44 8.07
C ILE A 58 9.16 -0.03 6.89
N GLY A 59 9.31 1.17 6.35
CA GLY A 59 8.49 1.66 5.24
C GLY A 59 8.56 0.81 3.98
N PRO A 60 9.75 0.44 3.49
CA PRO A 60 9.88 -0.48 2.36
C PRO A 60 9.19 -1.83 2.58
N LEU A 61 9.27 -2.37 3.80
CA LEU A 61 8.60 -3.64 4.14
C LEU A 61 7.08 -3.50 4.08
N ILE A 62 6.53 -2.42 4.64
CA ILE A 62 5.08 -2.19 4.63
C ILE A 62 4.58 -1.95 3.21
N TRP A 63 5.36 -1.24 2.39
CA TRP A 63 5.08 -1.10 0.96
C TRP A 63 4.99 -2.46 0.26
N ASN A 64 5.96 -3.35 0.48
CA ASN A 64 5.92 -4.70 -0.10
C ASN A 64 4.68 -5.50 0.34
N ILE A 65 4.27 -5.40 1.60
CA ILE A 65 3.07 -6.07 2.12
C ILE A 65 1.81 -5.59 1.40
N VAL A 66 1.67 -4.27 1.21
CA VAL A 66 0.50 -3.69 0.52
C VAL A 66 0.53 -4.02 -0.98
N TYR A 67 1.70 -3.92 -1.62
CA TYR A 67 1.84 -4.21 -3.06
C TYR A 67 1.66 -5.69 -3.40
N ASP A 68 1.98 -6.62 -2.50
CA ASP A 68 1.78 -8.05 -2.75
C ASP A 68 0.32 -8.36 -3.13
N SER A 69 -0.64 -7.73 -2.43
CA SER A 69 -2.07 -7.87 -2.77
C SER A 69 -2.41 -7.31 -4.16
N ILE A 70 -1.73 -6.25 -4.59
CA ILE A 70 -1.91 -5.63 -5.92
C ILE A 70 -1.27 -6.50 -7.01
N LEU A 71 -0.09 -7.06 -6.75
CA LEU A 71 0.63 -7.93 -7.69
C LEU A 71 -0.08 -9.27 -7.90
N GLN A 72 -0.84 -9.73 -6.91
CA GLN A 72 -1.66 -10.94 -7.01
C GLN A 72 -3.01 -10.71 -7.71
N LEU A 73 -3.34 -9.47 -8.14
CA LEU A 73 -4.55 -9.22 -8.91
C LEU A 73 -4.48 -9.98 -10.25
N ASN A 74 -5.43 -10.89 -10.45
CA ASN A 74 -5.57 -11.60 -11.72
C ASN A 74 -6.14 -10.65 -12.77
N MET A 75 -5.26 -10.10 -13.61
CA MET A 75 -5.63 -9.18 -14.68
C MET A 75 -6.06 -9.90 -15.98
N GLY A 76 -5.89 -11.23 -16.06
CA GLY A 76 -6.18 -12.04 -17.24
C GLY A 76 -4.93 -12.64 -17.92
N PRO A 77 -5.13 -13.53 -18.90
CA PRO A 77 -4.05 -14.34 -19.51
C PRO A 77 -3.06 -13.54 -20.36
N ASN A 78 -3.40 -12.31 -20.76
CA ASN A 78 -2.61 -11.46 -21.65
C ASN A 78 -2.05 -10.22 -20.94
N SER A 79 -2.07 -10.22 -19.62
CA SER A 79 -1.70 -9.07 -18.80
C SER A 79 -0.64 -9.41 -17.77
N THR A 80 0.26 -8.48 -17.52
CA THR A 80 1.33 -8.61 -16.53
C THR A 80 1.45 -7.31 -15.74
N ILE A 81 1.41 -7.41 -14.42
CA ILE A 81 1.72 -6.30 -13.52
C ILE A 81 3.18 -6.40 -13.10
N ILE A 82 3.91 -5.30 -13.21
CA ILE A 82 5.26 -5.15 -12.69
C ILE A 82 5.24 -3.93 -11.77
N ALA A 83 5.83 -4.03 -10.58
CA ALA A 83 5.97 -2.90 -9.67
C ALA A 83 7.41 -2.75 -9.21
N TYR A 84 7.83 -1.51 -8.97
CA TYR A 84 9.12 -1.17 -8.39
C TYR A 84 8.98 0.07 -7.51
N ALA A 85 9.31 -0.04 -6.22
CA ALA A 85 9.05 1.01 -5.23
C ALA A 85 7.58 1.48 -5.29
N ASP A 86 7.34 2.75 -5.63
CA ASP A 86 6.01 3.35 -5.82
C ASP A 86 5.49 3.28 -7.27
N ASP A 87 6.31 2.83 -8.23
CA ASP A 87 5.92 2.69 -9.63
C ASP A 87 5.22 1.36 -9.90
N LEU A 88 4.13 1.38 -10.67
CA LEU A 88 3.42 0.19 -11.15
C LEU A 88 3.12 0.31 -12.65
N VAL A 89 3.44 -0.76 -13.38
CA VAL A 89 3.24 -0.89 -14.81
C VAL A 89 2.32 -2.08 -15.08
N LEU A 90 1.24 -1.84 -15.83
CA LEU A 90 0.39 -2.88 -16.40
C LEU A 90 0.73 -3.03 -17.88
N ILE A 91 1.18 -4.22 -18.25
CA ILE A 91 1.44 -4.60 -19.64
C ILE A 91 0.25 -5.44 -20.11
N VAL A 92 -0.35 -5.08 -21.24
CA VAL A 92 -1.40 -5.87 -21.91
C VAL A 92 -0.98 -6.08 -23.36
N ALA A 93 -0.97 -7.33 -23.82
CA ALA A 93 -0.53 -7.68 -25.16
C ALA A 93 -1.59 -8.51 -25.89
N ASP A 94 -2.07 -8.01 -27.03
CA ASP A 94 -2.94 -8.75 -27.95
C ASP A 94 -2.54 -8.44 -29.40
N LYS A 95 -2.93 -9.31 -30.33
CA LYS A 95 -2.70 -9.13 -31.77
C LYS A 95 -3.58 -8.03 -32.36
N GLU A 96 -4.71 -7.74 -31.73
CA GLU A 96 -5.66 -6.70 -32.18
C GLU A 96 -5.69 -5.53 -31.19
N MET A 97 -5.40 -4.32 -31.68
CA MET A 97 -5.45 -3.08 -30.87
C MET A 97 -6.80 -2.87 -30.17
N ASN A 98 -7.91 -3.17 -30.84
CA ASN A 98 -9.25 -3.04 -30.26
C ASN A 98 -9.47 -3.97 -29.05
N LYS A 99 -8.78 -5.11 -28.98
CA LYS A 99 -8.86 -6.02 -27.84
C LYS A 99 -8.03 -5.51 -26.67
N VAL A 100 -6.83 -4.99 -26.94
CA VAL A 100 -5.99 -4.32 -25.92
C VAL A 100 -6.74 -3.16 -25.28
N GLU A 101 -7.33 -2.27 -26.09
CA GLU A 101 -8.06 -1.10 -25.60
C GLU A 101 -9.27 -1.51 -24.75
N ARG A 102 -10.02 -2.53 -25.18
CA ARG A 102 -11.15 -3.06 -24.40
C ARG A 102 -10.68 -3.71 -23.10
N GLU A 103 -9.62 -4.50 -23.11
CA GLU A 103 -9.11 -5.16 -21.90
C GLU A 103 -8.62 -4.15 -20.86
N VAL A 104 -7.95 -3.08 -21.28
CA VAL A 104 -7.52 -2.00 -20.39
C VAL A 104 -8.72 -1.21 -19.87
N ASN A 105 -9.65 -0.80 -20.74
CA ASN A 105 -10.75 0.10 -20.37
C ASN A 105 -11.90 -0.61 -19.61
N CYS A 106 -12.19 -1.87 -19.92
CA CYS A 106 -13.25 -2.63 -19.23
C CYS A 106 -12.83 -3.07 -17.82
N ARG A 107 -11.54 -3.04 -17.51
CA ARG A 107 -10.99 -3.51 -16.23
C ARG A 107 -10.64 -2.38 -15.26
N ASN A 108 -11.28 -1.20 -15.38
CA ASN A 108 -11.24 -0.17 -14.34
C ASN A 108 -12.17 -0.59 -13.18
N PRO A 109 -11.68 -1.20 -12.08
CA PRO A 109 -12.53 -1.27 -10.90
C PRO A 109 -12.60 0.17 -10.39
N LYS A 110 -13.80 0.72 -10.26
CA LYS A 110 -13.95 1.97 -9.51
C LYS A 110 -13.32 1.76 -8.12
N LEU A 111 -12.11 2.30 -7.92
CA LEU A 111 -11.53 2.54 -6.60
C LEU A 111 -12.41 3.54 -5.85
#